data_AF-A0AAU7CT28-F1
#
_entry.id   AF-A0AAU7CT28-F1
#
_cell.length_a   1.000
_cell.length_b   1.000
_cell.length_c   1.000
_cell.angle_alpha   90.00
_cell.angle_beta   90.00
_cell.angle_gamma   90.00
#
_symmetry.space_group_name_H-M   'P 1'
#
loop_
_entity.id
_entity.type
_entity.pdbx_description
1 polymer ?
#
loop_
_entity_poly.entity_id
_entity_poly.type
_entity_poly.pdbx_seq_one_letter_code
_entity_poly.pdbx_strand_id
1 'polypeptide(L)' 'MASRSTCSGTTPFDQHRRPGPCVARFEQAGVTTCLYGHLHIEGQWSLAVQGDVRRIRYQFVAADAIGFRPLRLTRP' A
#
# COMPACT_ATOMS: atom_id res chain seq x y z
N MET A 1 -10.98 9.07 -16.19
CA MET A 1 -9.50 9.00 -16.06
C MET A 1 -9.11 7.55 -15.79
N ALA A 2 -8.13 6.99 -16.49
CA ALA A 2 -7.70 5.62 -16.24
C ALA A 2 -6.98 5.54 -14.89
N SER A 3 -7.57 4.89 -13.88
CA SER A 3 -6.88 4.64 -12.61
C SER A 3 -5.70 3.66 -12.83
N ARG A 4 -4.53 4.09 -12.38
CA ARG A 4 -3.25 3.41 -12.54
C ARG A 4 -2.89 2.75 -11.20
N SER A 5 -2.63 1.45 -11.22
CA SER A 5 -2.31 0.67 -10.02
C SER A 5 -0.84 0.27 -10.02
N THR A 6 -0.24 0.13 -8.84
CA THR A 6 1.12 -0.36 -8.67
C THR A 6 1.21 -1.32 -7.49
N CYS A 7 2.20 -2.22 -7.53
CA CYS A 7 2.55 -3.09 -6.41
C CYS A 7 3.94 -2.70 -5.90
N SER A 8 4.09 -2.55 -4.59
CA SER A 8 5.36 -2.24 -3.95
C SER A 8 5.82 -3.40 -3.06
N GLY A 9 7.04 -3.89 -3.31
CA GLY A 9 7.68 -4.90 -2.47
C GLY A 9 8.33 -4.34 -1.19
N THR A 10 8.44 -3.01 -1.09
CA THR A 10 8.91 -2.31 0.11
C THR A 10 7.75 -1.55 0.76
N THR A 11 7.90 -1.20 2.03
CA THR A 11 6.92 -0.33 2.70
C THR A 11 6.96 1.08 2.13
N PRO A 12 5.83 1.63 1.61
CA PRO A 12 5.79 3.00 1.11
C PRO A 12 5.96 4.05 2.21
N PHE A 13 5.71 3.68 3.47
CA PHE A 13 5.82 4.55 4.64
C PHE A 13 6.66 3.87 5.71
N ASP A 14 7.34 4.67 6.53
CA ASP A 14 8.00 4.17 7.74
C ASP A 14 7.02 3.99 8.92
N GLN A 15 7.53 3.51 10.06
CA GLN A 15 6.75 3.31 11.29
C GLN A 15 6.10 4.60 11.83
N HIS A 16 6.58 5.77 11.43
CA HIS A 16 6.02 7.08 11.80
C HIS A 16 5.09 7.65 10.71
N ARG A 17 4.70 6.83 9.73
CA ARG A 17 3.87 7.20 8.57
C ARG A 17 4.49 8.30 7.70
N ARG A 18 5.82 8.41 7.68
CA ARG A 18 6.52 9.33 6.79
C ARG A 18 6.71 8.67 5.43
N PRO A 19 6.45 9.39 4.32
CA PRO A 19 6.55 8.82 2.98
C PRO A 19 8.00 8.50 2.62
N GLY A 20 8.21 7.30 2.10
CA GLY A 20 9.49 6.87 1.56
C GLY A 20 9.73 7.39 0.13
N PRO A 21 10.93 7.15 -0.44
CA PRO A 21 11.30 7.64 -1.76
C PRO A 21 10.40 7.16 -2.91
N CYS A 22 9.73 6.01 -2.76
CA CYS A 22 8.84 5.47 -3.78
C CYS A 22 7.52 6.26 -3.90
N VAL A 23 7.06 6.91 -2.82
CA VAL A 23 5.79 7.66 -2.80
C VAL A 23 5.82 8.81 -3.82
N ALA A 24 6.92 9.56 -3.88
CA ALA A 24 7.09 10.64 -4.86
C ALA A 24 7.03 10.12 -6.31
N ARG A 25 7.56 8.92 -6.56
CA ARG A 25 7.49 8.28 -7.89
C ARG A 25 6.07 7.85 -8.24
N PHE A 26 5.30 7.38 -7.26
CA PHE A 26 3.90 7.02 -7.47
C PHE A 26 3.05 8.25 -7.82
N GLU A 27 3.27 9.37 -7.14
CA GLU A 27 2.64 10.65 -7.43
C GLU A 27 2.98 11.13 -8.86
N GLN A 28 4.26 11.16 -9.22
CA GLN A 28 4.73 11.54 -10.56
C GLN A 28 4.18 10.63 -11.68
N ALA A 29 4.03 9.34 -11.40
CA ALA A 29 3.51 8.37 -12.35
C ALA A 29 1.97 8.36 -12.44
N GLY A 30 1.27 9.21 -11.69
CA GLY A 30 -0.20 9.26 -11.67
C GLY A 30 -0.83 7.98 -11.13
N VAL A 31 -0.16 7.31 -10.19
CA VAL A 31 -0.71 6.14 -9.49
C VAL A 31 -1.91 6.60 -8.67
N THR A 32 -2.93 5.76 -8.63
CA THR A 32 -4.17 5.99 -7.87
C THR A 32 -4.41 4.87 -6.85
N THR A 33 -3.74 3.73 -7.01
CA THR A 33 -3.81 2.61 -6.06
C THR A 33 -2.43 1.97 -5.91
N CYS A 34 -1.98 1.79 -4.66
CA CYS A 34 -0.74 1.12 -4.32
C CYS A 34 -1.03 -0.08 -3.41
N LEU A 35 -0.73 -1.27 -3.89
CA LEU A 35 -0.79 -2.50 -3.13
C LEU A 35 0.61 -2.77 -2.58
N TYR A 36 0.74 -3.06 -1.30
CA TYR A 36 2.05 -3.36 -0.74
C TYR A 36 1.99 -4.40 0.38
N GLY A 37 3.12 -5.05 0.60
CA GLY A 37 3.30 -6.07 1.64
C GLY A 37 4.42 -5.68 2.60
N HIS A 38 5.36 -6.60 2.82
CA HIS A 38 6.61 -6.44 3.59
C HIS A 38 6.49 -6.53 5.12
N LEU A 39 5.39 -6.08 5.72
CA LEU A 39 5.20 -6.18 7.17
C LEU A 39 4.74 -7.59 7.55
N HIS A 40 5.67 -8.44 8.01
CA HIS A 40 5.39 -9.86 8.34
C HIS A 40 5.32 -10.17 9.83
N ILE A 41 5.55 -9.18 10.68
CA ILE A 41 5.38 -9.33 12.13
C ILE A 41 3.98 -8.84 12.49
N GLU A 42 3.17 -9.67 13.15
CA GLU A 42 1.76 -9.37 13.47
C GLU A 42 1.58 -8.00 14.15
N GLY A 43 2.46 -7.65 15.10
CA GLY A 43 2.43 -6.34 15.77
C GLY A 43 2.62 -5.14 14.82
N GLN A 44 3.27 -5.34 13.67
CA GLN A 44 3.49 -4.30 12.66
C GLN A 44 2.28 -4.08 11.74
N TRP A 45 1.35 -5.03 11.64
CA TRP A 45 0.19 -4.89 10.75
C TRP A 45 -0.68 -3.69 11.14
N SER A 46 -0.74 -3.36 12.43
CA SER A 46 -1.40 -2.16 12.96
C SER A 46 -0.78 -0.84 12.48
N LEU A 47 0.51 -0.87 12.10
CA LEU A 47 1.25 0.28 11.58
C LEU A 47 1.07 0.45 10.07
N ALA A 48 0.51 -0.55 9.39
CA ALA A 48 0.30 -0.50 7.95
C ALA A 48 -0.61 0.69 7.57
N VAL A 49 -0.13 1.51 6.64
CA VAL A 49 -0.91 2.59 6.04
C VAL A 49 -1.97 1.99 5.12
N GLN A 50 -3.22 2.30 5.41
CA GLN A 50 -4.37 1.88 4.61
C GLN A 50 -5.26 3.09 4.30
N GLY A 51 -5.92 3.07 3.15
CA GLY A 51 -6.83 4.12 2.71
C GLY A 51 -6.17 5.17 1.81
N ASP A 52 -6.84 6.30 1.64
CA ASP A 52 -6.42 7.35 0.70
C ASP A 52 -5.41 8.30 1.35
N VAL A 53 -4.17 8.28 0.86
CA VAL A 53 -3.10 9.19 1.26
C VAL A 53 -2.54 9.85 0.01
N ARG A 54 -2.48 11.18 -0.02
CA ARG A 54 -1.93 11.94 -1.16
C ARG A 54 -2.56 11.55 -2.51
N ARG A 55 -3.87 11.29 -2.52
CA ARG A 55 -4.68 10.87 -3.69
C ARG A 55 -4.35 9.47 -4.23
N ILE A 56 -3.57 8.68 -3.48
CA ILE A 56 -3.26 7.28 -3.74
C ILE A 56 -3.95 6.44 -2.67
N ARG A 57 -4.73 5.44 -3.09
CA ARG A 57 -5.29 4.44 -2.18
C ARG A 57 -4.25 3.37 -1.87
N TYR A 58 -3.81 3.29 -0.63
CA TYR A 58 -2.90 2.26 -0.14
C TYR A 58 -3.68 1.09 0.45
N GLN A 59 -3.31 -0.12 0.07
CA GLN A 59 -3.89 -1.36 0.61
C GLN A 59 -2.76 -2.32 0.98
N PHE A 60 -2.79 -2.77 2.23
CA PHE A 60 -1.85 -3.72 2.75
C PHE A 60 -2.36 -5.15 2.49
N VAL A 61 -1.57 -5.94 1.76
CA VAL A 61 -1.99 -7.25 1.22
C VAL A 61 -0.94 -8.34 1.46
N ALA A 62 -0.16 -8.25 2.54
CA ALA A 62 0.77 -9.32 2.92
C ALA A 62 0.00 -10.63 3.15
N ALA A 63 0.54 -11.74 2.64
CA ALA A 63 -0.18 -13.02 2.58
C ALA A 63 -0.56 -13.55 3.98
N ASP A 64 0.35 -13.43 4.93
CA ASP A 64 0.15 -13.74 6.34
C ASP A 64 -0.90 -12.83 7.00
N ALA A 65 -0.87 -11.53 6.72
CA ALA A 65 -1.85 -10.58 7.25
C ALA A 65 -3.28 -10.82 6.73
N ILE A 66 -3.43 -11.31 5.50
CA ILE A 66 -4.73 -11.65 4.91
C ILE A 66 -5.13 -13.13 5.16
N GLY A 67 -4.39 -13.84 6.01
CA GLY A 67 -4.68 -15.23 6.36
C GLY A 67 -4.51 -16.22 5.21
N PHE A 68 -3.58 -15.95 4.29
CA PHE A 68 -3.28 -16.72 3.08
C PHE A 68 -4.50 -16.93 2.17
N ARG A 69 -5.43 -15.98 2.15
CA ARG A 69 -6.65 -16.02 1.34
C ARG A 69 -6.65 -14.88 0.30
N PRO A 70 -7.15 -15.11 -0.91
CA PRO A 70 -7.28 -14.03 -1.89
C PRO A 70 -8.15 -12.90 -1.36
N LEU A 71 -7.62 -11.67 -1.40
CA LEU A 71 -8.38 -10.47 -1.07
C LEU A 71 -8.93 -9.84 -2.34
N ARG A 72 -10.26 -9.71 -2.44
CA ARG A 72 -10.89 -9.00 -3.56
C ARG A 72 -10.75 -7.50 -3.35
N LEU A 73 -10.05 -6.85 -4.28
CA LEU A 73 -9.87 -5.40 -4.27
C LEU A 73 -10.93 -4.75 -5.16
N THR A 74 -11.80 -3.95 -4.56
CA THR A 74 -12.76 -3.14 -5.30
C THR A 74 -12.14 -1.79 -5.64
N ARG A 75 -12.14 -1.47 -6.93
CA ARG A 75 -11.80 -0.14 -7.41
C ARG A 75 -12.95 0.82 -7.02
N PRO A 76 -12.68 2.02 -6.51
CA PRO A 76 -13.71 3.05 -6.43
C PRO A 76 -14.19 3.45 -7.83
#